data_AF-A0A538PDF1-F1
#
_entry.id   AF-A0A538PDF1-F1
#
_cell.length_a   1.000
_cell.length_b   1.000
_cell.length_c   1.000
_cell.angle_alpha   90.00
_cell.angle_beta   90.00
_cell.angle_gamma   90.00
#
_symmetry.space_group_name_H-M   'P 1'
#
loop_
_entity.id
_entity.type
_entity.pdbx_description
1 polymer ?
#
loop_
_entity_poly.entity_id
_entity_poly.type
_entity_poly.pdbx_seq_one_letter_code
_entity_poly.pdbx_strand_id
1 'polypeptide(L)'
;MRRSTALTSSRFCSTSRSTPHRVEIYGLRLTQPLDLSQFSDGPESCFVNREGLHNVAPLLALSVQDNGPGIPPEVLPKIFQPFFTTKSGNKGTGLGLAIVHRFVKEGKGAIYLQTKVGQGTTFTIYLPAHDTRK
;
A
#
# COMPACT_ATOMS: atom_id res chain seq x y z
N MET A 1 -52.11 46.85 -2.65
CA MET A 1 -51.72 46.87 -1.22
C MET A 1 -51.93 45.48 -0.62
N ARG A 2 -50.89 44.63 -0.61
CA ARG A 2 -50.51 43.62 0.41
C ARG A 2 -49.41 42.74 -0.17
N ARG A 3 -48.31 42.65 0.60
CA ARG A 3 -47.09 41.88 0.36
C ARG A 3 -47.33 40.40 0.68
N SER A 4 -46.63 39.49 0.01
CA SER A 4 -46.05 38.30 0.68
C SER A 4 -44.96 37.66 -0.18
N THR A 5 -43.95 37.16 0.49
CA THR A 5 -42.58 36.87 0.05
C THR A 5 -42.30 35.36 0.23
N ALA A 6 -41.30 34.85 -0.52
CA ALA A 6 -40.53 33.62 -0.27
C ALA A 6 -41.23 32.28 -0.66
N LEU A 7 -40.57 31.20 -1.09
CA LEU A 7 -39.18 30.76 -0.93
C LEU A 7 -38.62 30.07 -2.19
N THR A 8 -37.32 30.28 -2.38
CA THR A 8 -36.36 29.48 -3.15
C THR A 8 -36.36 28.01 -2.73
N SER A 9 -36.24 27.08 -3.67
CA SER A 9 -35.73 25.73 -3.43
C SER A 9 -34.99 25.25 -4.67
N SER A 10 -33.74 25.66 -4.80
CA SER A 10 -32.75 25.01 -5.66
C SER A 10 -32.47 23.60 -5.11
N ARG A 11 -32.95 22.57 -5.79
CA ARG A 11 -32.46 21.20 -5.58
C ARG A 11 -31.16 21.03 -6.35
N PHE A 12 -30.04 21.41 -5.72
CA PHE A 12 -28.73 20.92 -6.15
C PHE A 12 -28.57 19.49 -5.60
N CYS A 13 -28.89 18.51 -6.44
CA CYS A 13 -28.56 17.11 -6.17
C CYS A 13 -27.05 16.95 -6.38
N SER A 14 -26.26 17.11 -5.32
CA SER A 14 -24.84 16.77 -5.33
C SER A 14 -24.70 15.26 -5.41
N THR A 15 -24.65 14.71 -6.61
CA THR A 15 -24.21 13.33 -6.83
C THR A 15 -22.72 13.27 -6.52
N SER A 16 -22.36 12.84 -5.31
CA SER A 16 -21.00 12.46 -4.96
C SER A 16 -20.62 11.27 -5.83
N ARG A 17 -19.89 11.50 -6.94
CA ARG A 17 -19.30 10.41 -7.72
C ARG A 17 -18.24 9.75 -6.83
N SER A 18 -18.53 8.56 -6.33
CA SER A 18 -17.51 7.72 -5.68
C SER A 18 -16.41 7.46 -6.70
N THR A 19 -15.18 7.85 -6.39
CA THR A 19 -14.02 7.50 -7.21
C THR A 19 -13.90 5.99 -7.30
N PRO A 20 -13.82 5.40 -8.52
CA PRO A 20 -13.65 3.96 -8.66
C PRO A 20 -12.36 3.48 -7.97
N HIS A 21 -12.41 2.29 -7.38
CA HIS A 21 -11.22 1.66 -6.84
C HIS A 21 -10.27 1.27 -7.98
N ARG A 22 -9.01 1.67 -7.87
CA ARG A 22 -7.94 1.46 -8.85
C ARG A 22 -6.74 0.87 -8.15
N VAL A 23 -6.05 -0.03 -8.85
CA VAL A 23 -4.75 -0.53 -8.46
C VAL A 23 -3.79 -0.29 -9.63
N GLU A 24 -2.63 0.26 -9.34
CA GLU A 24 -1.54 0.48 -10.27
C GLU A 24 -0.35 -0.37 -9.86
N ILE A 25 0.26 -1.04 -10.85
CA ILE A 25 1.42 -1.88 -10.64
C ILE A 25 2.52 -1.38 -11.57
N TYR A 26 3.68 -1.09 -11.01
CA TYR A 26 4.84 -0.62 -11.78
C TYR A 26 6.13 -1.22 -11.24
N GLY A 27 7.10 -1.42 -12.14
CA GLY A 27 8.38 -2.01 -11.84
C GLY A 27 9.52 -1.09 -12.27
N LEU A 28 10.55 -0.99 -11.44
CA LEU A 28 11.77 -0.24 -11.72
C LEU A 28 12.99 -1.11 -11.46
N ARG A 29 13.90 -1.15 -12.44
CA ARG A 29 15.23 -1.73 -12.23
C ARG A 29 16.12 -0.66 -11.61
N LEU A 30 16.58 -0.91 -10.40
CA LEU A 30 17.53 -0.05 -9.70
C LEU A 30 18.94 -0.50 -10.04
N THR A 31 19.74 0.41 -10.56
CA THR A 31 21.15 0.16 -10.91
C THR A 31 22.11 0.44 -9.75
N GLN A 32 21.59 0.94 -8.64
CA GLN A 32 22.31 1.20 -7.40
C GLN A 32 21.59 0.52 -6.22
N PRO A 33 22.32 0.15 -5.16
CA PRO A 33 21.71 -0.29 -3.90
C PRO A 33 20.78 0.79 -3.34
N LEU A 34 19.83 0.37 -2.50
CA LEU A 34 19.01 1.30 -1.73
C LEU A 34 19.85 2.00 -0.67
N ASP A 35 19.67 3.31 -0.54
CA ASP A 35 20.07 4.04 0.65
C ASP A 35 19.03 3.80 1.75
N LEU A 36 19.29 2.79 2.60
CA LEU A 36 18.36 2.36 3.64
C LEU A 36 18.11 3.44 4.71
N SER A 37 18.95 4.48 4.78
CA SER A 37 18.76 5.60 5.73
C SER A 37 17.56 6.49 5.36
N GLN A 38 17.11 6.45 4.11
CA GLN A 38 15.95 7.21 3.62
C GLN A 38 14.61 6.58 4.03
N PHE A 39 14.64 5.38 4.60
CA PHE A 39 13.44 4.64 4.97
C PHE A 39 13.24 4.64 6.49
N SER A 40 12.11 5.15 6.93
CA SER A 40 11.72 5.19 8.35
C SER A 40 10.46 4.39 8.59
N ASP A 41 10.41 3.76 9.77
CA ASP A 41 9.21 3.13 10.28
C ASP A 41 8.44 4.16 11.12
N GLY A 42 7.12 4.18 10.98
CA GLY A 42 6.27 5.15 11.64
C GLY A 42 4.78 4.81 11.51
N PRO A 43 3.89 5.75 11.85
CA PRO A 43 2.44 5.53 11.80
C PRO A 43 1.91 5.21 10.39
N GLU A 44 2.58 5.70 9.35
CA GLU A 44 2.16 5.63 7.93
C GLU A 44 3.14 4.85 7.05
N SER A 45 4.20 4.27 7.63
CA SER A 45 5.21 3.53 6.88
C SER A 45 5.86 2.42 7.69
N CYS A 46 6.22 1.32 7.03
CA CYS A 46 7.05 0.28 7.64
C CYS A 46 7.92 -0.45 6.62
N PHE A 47 9.14 -0.77 7.00
CA PHE A 47 10.12 -1.50 6.21
C PHE A 47 10.31 -2.90 6.78
N VAL A 48 9.65 -3.86 6.16
CA VAL A 48 9.66 -5.27 6.57
C VAL A 48 10.84 -6.00 5.97
N ASN A 49 11.51 -6.81 6.80
CA ASN A 49 12.70 -7.58 6.46
C ASN A 49 13.90 -6.72 6.01
N ARG A 50 14.08 -5.53 6.62
CA ARG A 50 15.19 -4.60 6.32
C ARG A 50 16.56 -5.26 6.36
N GLU A 51 16.83 -6.03 7.41
CA GLU A 51 18.11 -6.71 7.63
C GLU A 51 18.29 -7.93 6.71
N GLY A 52 17.19 -8.50 6.20
CA GLY A 52 17.22 -9.66 5.32
C GLY A 52 17.36 -9.32 3.83
N LEU A 53 17.37 -8.03 3.48
CA LEU A 53 17.55 -7.58 2.11
C LEU A 53 19.00 -7.79 1.66
N HIS A 54 19.20 -8.56 0.60
CA HIS A 54 20.46 -8.56 -0.14
C HIS A 54 20.53 -7.29 -1.00
N ASN A 55 20.99 -6.20 -0.38
CA ASN A 55 21.02 -4.86 -0.97
C ASN A 55 22.24 -4.65 -1.88
N VAL A 56 22.32 -5.42 -2.97
CA VAL A 56 23.36 -5.28 -4.02
C VAL A 56 22.67 -5.10 -5.35
N ALA A 57 23.11 -4.11 -6.12
CA ALA A 57 22.55 -3.82 -7.44
C ALA A 57 22.94 -4.89 -8.48
N PRO A 58 22.10 -5.12 -9.52
CA PRO A 58 20.82 -4.45 -9.71
C PRO A 58 19.73 -5.02 -8.79
N LEU A 59 18.78 -4.17 -8.40
CA LEU A 59 17.56 -4.59 -7.69
C LEU A 59 16.34 -4.38 -8.59
N LEU A 60 15.28 -5.14 -8.35
CA LEU A 60 13.94 -4.86 -8.85
C LEU A 60 13.12 -4.25 -7.73
N ALA A 61 12.56 -3.06 -7.96
CA ALA A 61 11.51 -2.47 -7.15
C ALA A 61 10.17 -2.69 -7.85
N LEU A 62 9.30 -3.50 -7.25
CA LEU A 62 7.94 -3.75 -7.74
C LEU A 62 6.95 -3.07 -6.78
N SER A 63 6.22 -2.09 -7.27
CA SER A 63 5.24 -1.35 -6.49
C SER A 63 3.82 -1.72 -6.88
N VAL A 64 2.97 -1.92 -5.88
CA VAL A 64 1.52 -2.07 -5.99
C VAL A 64 0.88 -0.95 -5.19
N GLN A 65 0.18 -0.05 -5.88
CA GLN A 65 -0.47 1.11 -5.29
C GLN A 65 -1.98 1.04 -5.49
N ASP A 66 -2.75 1.22 -4.43
CA ASP A 66 -4.21 1.37 -4.50
C ASP A 66 -4.66 2.78 -4.07
N ASN A 67 -5.90 3.14 -4.43
CA ASN A 67 -6.59 4.34 -3.94
C ASN A 67 -7.70 3.99 -2.92
N GLY A 68 -7.50 2.89 -2.18
CA GLY A 68 -8.43 2.38 -1.19
C GLY A 68 -8.41 3.19 0.13
N PRO A 69 -8.94 2.61 1.22
CA PRO A 69 -9.11 3.33 2.47
C PRO A 69 -7.79 3.56 3.26
N GLY A 70 -6.68 2.99 2.83
CA GLY A 70 -5.44 2.95 3.62
C GLY A 70 -5.51 2.00 4.82
N ILE A 71 -4.42 1.95 5.58
CA ILE A 71 -4.26 1.09 6.75
C ILE A 71 -4.05 1.97 8.00
N PRO A 72 -4.89 1.82 9.05
CA PRO A 72 -4.71 2.59 10.28
C PRO A 72 -3.40 2.24 11.01
N PRO A 73 -2.75 3.23 11.69
CA PRO A 73 -1.48 3.01 12.40
C PRO A 73 -1.52 1.88 13.44
N GLU A 74 -2.64 1.68 14.12
CA GLU A 74 -2.84 0.62 15.12
C GLU A 74 -2.95 -0.79 14.53
N VAL A 75 -3.25 -0.88 13.23
CA VAL A 75 -3.36 -2.12 12.46
C VAL A 75 -2.04 -2.44 11.74
N LEU A 76 -1.31 -1.42 11.28
CA LEU A 76 -0.10 -1.54 10.46
C LEU A 76 0.93 -2.57 10.99
N PRO A 77 1.24 -2.67 12.29
CA PRO A 77 2.22 -3.64 12.80
C PRO A 77 1.76 -5.10 12.71
N LYS A 78 0.47 -5.36 12.49
CA LYS A 78 -0.14 -6.69 12.56
C LYS A 78 -0.42 -7.30 11.19
N ILE A 79 -0.43 -6.50 10.12
CA ILE A 79 -0.94 -6.94 8.80
C ILE A 79 -0.15 -8.09 8.16
N PHE A 80 1.10 -8.30 8.59
CA PHE A 80 1.94 -9.41 8.12
C PHE A 80 1.85 -10.66 9.00
N GLN A 81 1.08 -10.62 10.10
CA GLN A 81 0.86 -11.78 10.96
C GLN A 81 -0.08 -12.78 10.26
N PRO A 82 0.25 -14.09 10.28
CA PRO A 82 -0.66 -15.11 9.78
C PRO A 82 -2.04 -15.01 10.42
N PHE A 83 -3.08 -15.22 9.62
CA PHE A 83 -4.49 -15.19 10.04
C PHE A 83 -5.03 -13.82 10.48
N PHE A 84 -4.23 -12.75 10.43
CA PHE A 84 -4.73 -11.41 10.72
C PHE A 84 -5.59 -10.89 9.56
N THR A 85 -6.80 -10.40 9.88
CA THR A 85 -7.73 -9.79 8.93
C THR A 85 -8.63 -8.77 9.62
N THR A 86 -8.92 -7.66 8.96
CA THR A 86 -9.92 -6.66 9.38
C THR A 86 -11.28 -6.85 8.68
N LYS A 87 -11.35 -7.76 7.70
CA LYS A 87 -12.61 -8.10 7.02
C LYS A 87 -13.48 -8.92 7.97
N SER A 88 -14.76 -8.56 8.07
CA SER A 88 -15.73 -9.27 8.91
C SER A 88 -16.11 -10.65 8.34
N GLY A 89 -16.36 -11.62 9.23
CA GLY A 89 -16.75 -12.99 8.89
C GLY A 89 -15.66 -13.82 8.20
N ASN A 90 -16.04 -14.90 7.49
CA ASN A 90 -15.12 -15.76 6.72
C ASN A 90 -14.62 -15.12 5.40
N LYS A 91 -14.64 -13.79 5.26
CA LYS A 91 -14.33 -13.08 3.99
C LYS A 91 -12.83 -12.81 3.75
N GLY A 92 -11.96 -13.59 4.40
CA GLY A 92 -10.52 -13.58 4.17
C GLY A 92 -9.80 -14.42 5.21
N THR A 93 -8.89 -15.29 4.77
CA THR A 93 -8.11 -16.17 5.67
C THR A 93 -7.01 -15.44 6.43
N GLY A 94 -6.69 -14.19 6.06
CA GLY A 94 -5.57 -13.44 6.63
C GLY A 94 -4.18 -13.99 6.28
N LEU A 95 -4.07 -14.86 5.25
CA LEU A 95 -2.80 -15.51 4.89
C LEU A 95 -2.01 -14.77 3.80
N GLY A 96 -2.64 -13.91 3.01
CA GLY A 96 -2.02 -13.32 1.81
C GLY A 96 -0.72 -12.58 2.10
N LEU A 97 -0.73 -11.58 2.99
CA LEU A 97 0.46 -10.80 3.32
C LEU A 97 1.51 -11.63 4.07
N ALA A 98 1.11 -12.61 4.89
CA ALA A 98 2.04 -13.52 5.53
C ALA A 98 2.79 -14.39 4.52
N ILE A 99 2.11 -14.87 3.48
CA ILE A 99 2.71 -15.62 2.37
C ILE A 99 3.64 -14.72 1.54
N VAL A 100 3.22 -13.50 1.20
CA VAL A 100 4.06 -12.53 0.48
C VAL A 100 5.33 -12.23 1.27
N HIS A 101 5.23 -11.94 2.57
CA HIS A 101 6.38 -11.70 3.43
C HIS A 101 7.35 -12.90 3.42
N ARG A 102 6.83 -14.13 3.48
CA ARG A 102 7.64 -15.34 3.39
C ARG A 102 8.41 -15.43 2.06
N PHE A 103 7.73 -15.26 0.92
CA PHE A 103 8.39 -15.33 -0.39
C PHE A 103 9.44 -14.23 -0.57
N VAL A 104 9.14 -13.01 -0.13
CA VAL A 104 10.09 -11.91 -0.19
C VAL A 104 11.33 -12.21 0.66
N LYS A 105 11.14 -12.76 1.87
CA LYS A 105 12.25 -13.17 2.73
C LYS A 105 13.09 -14.30 2.10
N GLU A 106 12.46 -15.34 1.56
CA GLU A 106 13.14 -16.44 0.86
C GLU A 106 13.92 -15.94 -0.36
N GLY A 107 13.39 -14.94 -1.06
CA GLY A 107 14.07 -14.24 -2.16
C GLY A 107 15.15 -13.25 -1.75
N LYS A 108 15.51 -13.17 -0.46
CA LYS A 108 16.46 -12.17 0.10
C LYS A 108 16.06 -10.73 -0.22
N GLY A 109 14.76 -10.48 -0.30
CA GLY A 109 14.17 -9.17 -0.56
C GLY A 109 13.63 -8.49 0.69
N ALA A 110 13.01 -7.34 0.50
CA ALA A 110 12.29 -6.63 1.56
C ALA A 110 11.03 -5.94 1.02
N ILE A 111 10.16 -5.51 1.93
CA ILE A 111 8.93 -4.79 1.58
C ILE A 111 8.96 -3.44 2.29
N TYR A 112 8.84 -2.36 1.54
CA TYR A 112 8.51 -1.06 2.10
C TYR A 112 7.04 -0.75 1.85
N LEU A 113 6.33 -0.41 2.90
CA LEU A 113 4.92 -0.05 2.86
C LEU A 113 4.77 1.42 3.22
N GLN A 114 3.97 2.13 2.43
CA GLN A 114 3.52 3.48 2.73
C GLN A 114 2.00 3.52 2.61
N THR A 115 1.32 4.10 3.60
CA THR A 115 -0.14 4.10 3.63
C THR A 115 -0.64 5.37 4.26
N LYS A 116 -1.80 5.83 3.81
CA LYS A 116 -2.48 6.97 4.43
C LYS A 116 -3.98 6.73 4.45
N VAL A 117 -4.56 6.89 5.64
CA VAL A 117 -5.99 6.69 5.86
C VAL A 117 -6.78 7.62 4.93
N GLY A 118 -7.70 7.04 4.17
CA GLY A 118 -8.52 7.73 3.17
C GLY A 118 -7.84 8.04 1.84
N GLN A 119 -6.57 7.68 1.65
CA GLN A 119 -5.83 7.95 0.40
C GLN A 119 -5.34 6.69 -0.32
N GLY A 120 -5.08 5.61 0.42
CA GLY A 120 -4.67 4.32 -0.16
C GLY A 120 -3.39 3.78 0.44
N THR A 121 -2.85 2.75 -0.20
CA THR A 121 -1.61 2.08 0.23
C THR A 121 -0.72 1.78 -0.96
N THR A 122 0.58 1.90 -0.75
CA THR A 122 1.62 1.44 -1.67
C THR A 122 2.49 0.41 -0.97
N PHE A 123 2.59 -0.78 -1.56
CA PHE A 123 3.57 -1.79 -1.20
C PHE A 123 4.67 -1.80 -2.26
N THR A 124 5.92 -1.57 -1.87
CA THR A 124 7.09 -1.71 -2.74
C THR A 124 7.93 -2.89 -2.29
N ILE A 125 8.03 -3.90 -3.15
CA ILE A 125 8.86 -5.08 -2.94
C ILE A 125 10.20 -4.84 -3.61
N TYR A 126 11.28 -4.99 -2.85
CA TYR A 126 12.65 -4.95 -3.36
C TYR A 126 13.23 -6.36 -3.40
N LEU A 127 13.71 -6.78 -4.57
CA LEU A 127 14.33 -8.09 -4.78
C LEU A 127 15.67 -7.95 -5.52
N PRO A 128 16.66 -8.83 -5.25
CA PRO A 128 17.83 -8.97 -6.09
C PRO A 128 17.43 -9.24 -7.54
N ALA A 129 17.95 -8.45 -8.47
CA ALA A 129 17.78 -8.70 -9.89
C ALA A 129 19.06 -9.35 -10.44
N HIS A 130 18.90 -10.38 -11.26
CA HIS A 130 19.99 -10.94 -12.04
C HIS A 130 20.05 -10.27 -13.40
N ASP A 131 21.25 -10.07 -13.93
CA ASP A 131 21.40 -9.68 -15.33
C ASP A 131 21.02 -10.87 -16.21
N THR A 132 19.90 -10.77 -16.92
CA THR A 132 19.41 -11.80 -17.85
C THR A 132 20.08 -11.70 -19.23
N ARG A 133 21.26 -11.08 -19.34
CA ARG A 133 22.05 -11.13 -20.58
C ARG A 133 22.68 -12.52 -20.72
N LYS A 134 21.93 -13.43 -21.34
CA LYS A 134 22.51 -14.52 -22.15
C LYS A 134 22.67 -14.03 -23.58
#